data_AF-A0A343K689-F1
#
_entry.id   AF-A0A343K689-F1
#
_cell.length_a   1.000
_cell.length_b   1.000
_cell.length_c   1.000
_cell.angle_alpha   90.00
_cell.angle_beta   90.00
_cell.angle_gamma   90.00
#
_symmetry.space_group_name_H-M   'P 1'
#
loop_
_entity.id
_entity.type
_entity.pdbx_description
1 polymer ?
#
loop_
_entity_poly.entity_id
_entity_poly.type
_entity_poly.pdbx_seq_one_letter_code
_entity_poly.pdbx_strand_id
1 'polypeptide(L)'
;MKWIIMFMMLNTILFMSATHPLSMGLHLIAQTMMTAMLINMMSKTAWFSFIVVIVLLGGMLVLFIYMASIASNEKFKMSTKMMPLMTILMIIMALIMIYTQEMEMPLKENNTYISPNLLMLNKMFNTKNSMITLMLMIYLMYTMIAINNIVKINEGPLRKKN
;
A
#
# COMPACT_ATOMS: atom_id res chain seq x y z
N MET A 1 -10.11 10.49 -10.37
CA MET A 1 -8.68 10.56 -9.94
C MET A 1 -8.41 11.65 -8.90
N LYS A 2 -8.76 12.92 -9.15
CA LYS A 2 -8.44 14.04 -8.23
C LYS A 2 -8.91 13.84 -6.79
N TRP A 3 -10.16 13.40 -6.59
CA TRP A 3 -10.69 13.08 -5.25
C TRP A 3 -9.88 12.01 -4.53
N ILE A 4 -9.48 10.94 -5.23
CA ILE A 4 -8.68 9.86 -4.63
C ILE A 4 -7.30 10.38 -4.21
N ILE A 5 -6.65 11.19 -5.05
CA ILE A 5 -5.37 11.83 -4.72
C ILE A 5 -5.52 12.74 -3.49
N MET A 6 -6.62 13.49 -3.38
CA MET A 6 -6.89 14.33 -2.22
C MET A 6 -7.02 13.51 -0.93
N PHE A 7 -7.81 12.44 -0.96
CA PHE A 7 -7.96 11.55 0.19
C PHE A 7 -6.65 10.85 0.57
N MET A 8 -5.81 10.50 -0.40
CA MET A 8 -4.47 9.98 -0.10
C MET A 8 -3.61 10.98 0.65
N MET A 9 -3.57 12.23 0.18
CA MET A 9 -2.77 13.27 0.85
C MET A 9 -3.23 13.44 2.30
N LEU A 10 -4.56 13.52 2.53
CA LEU A 10 -5.11 13.59 3.90
C LEU A 10 -4.70 12.37 4.74
N ASN A 11 -4.80 11.16 4.19
CA ASN A 11 -4.45 9.93 4.89
C ASN A 11 -2.96 9.87 5.27
N THR A 12 -2.06 10.36 4.41
CA THR A 12 -0.62 10.42 4.72
C THR A 12 -0.29 11.39 5.86
N ILE A 13 -0.98 12.53 5.93
CA ILE A 13 -0.79 13.50 7.01
C ILE A 13 -1.34 12.93 8.33
N LEU A 14 -2.48 12.24 8.28
CA LEU A 14 -3.04 11.55 9.43
C LEU A 14 -2.12 10.42 9.92
N PHE A 15 -1.48 9.67 9.01
CA PHE A 15 -0.50 8.64 9.34
C PHE A 15 0.67 9.21 10.14
N MET A 16 1.21 10.36 9.75
CA MET A 16 2.29 11.02 10.51
C MET A 16 1.89 11.41 11.94
N SER A 17 0.60 11.62 12.19
CA SER A 17 0.08 11.96 13.51
C SER A 17 -0.33 10.75 14.36
N ALA A 18 -0.37 9.55 13.77
CA ALA A 18 -0.76 8.34 14.48
C ALA A 18 0.36 7.89 15.43
N THR A 19 0.01 7.61 16.69
CA THR A 19 0.96 7.13 17.71
C THR A 19 0.84 5.64 17.96
N HIS A 20 -0.39 5.11 17.87
CA HIS A 20 -0.65 3.70 18.17
C HIS A 20 -0.41 2.80 16.95
N PRO A 21 0.31 1.66 17.06
CA PRO A 21 0.60 0.76 15.94
C PRO A 21 -0.64 0.30 15.16
N LEU A 22 -1.75 0.01 15.87
CA LEU A 22 -3.04 -0.31 15.24
C LEU A 22 -3.56 0.82 14.35
N SER A 23 -3.46 2.07 14.80
CA SER A 23 -3.89 3.24 14.01
C SER A 23 -2.99 3.41 12.79
N MET A 24 -1.68 3.26 12.95
CA MET A 24 -0.73 3.26 11.82
C MET A 24 -1.10 2.17 10.79
N GLY A 25 -1.44 0.97 11.25
CA GLY A 25 -1.90 -0.12 10.39
C GLY A 25 -3.16 0.22 9.61
N LEU A 26 -4.17 0.82 10.26
CA LEU A 26 -5.40 1.24 9.59
C LEU A 26 -5.17 2.29 8.49
N HIS A 27 -4.35 3.30 8.75
CA HIS A 27 -4.01 4.32 7.75
C HIS A 27 -3.27 3.72 6.56
N LEU A 28 -2.35 2.78 6.80
CA LEU A 28 -1.66 2.07 5.72
C LEU A 28 -2.65 1.21 4.89
N ILE A 29 -3.61 0.52 5.51
CA ILE A 29 -4.62 -0.27 4.76
C ILE A 29 -5.44 0.67 3.88
N ALA A 30 -5.92 1.79 4.42
CA ALA A 30 -6.65 2.80 3.67
C ALA A 30 -5.81 3.35 2.50
N GLN A 31 -4.52 3.58 2.71
CA GLN A 31 -3.62 4.07 1.66
C GLN A 31 -3.47 3.05 0.54
N THR A 32 -3.26 1.78 0.87
CA THR A 32 -3.09 0.70 -0.12
C THR A 32 -4.33 0.46 -0.97
N MET A 33 -5.53 0.60 -0.40
CA MET A 33 -6.76 0.51 -1.15
C MET A 33 -6.90 1.67 -2.14
N MET A 34 -6.59 2.89 -1.69
CA MET A 34 -6.63 4.07 -2.56
C MET A 34 -5.59 3.97 -3.68
N THR A 35 -4.40 3.40 -3.44
CA THR A 35 -3.37 3.25 -4.47
C THR A 35 -3.76 2.22 -5.51
N ALA A 36 -4.33 1.09 -5.08
CA ALA A 36 -4.88 0.11 -6.00
C ALA A 36 -5.97 0.72 -6.91
N MET A 37 -6.86 1.54 -6.35
CA MET A 37 -7.89 2.24 -7.13
C MET A 37 -7.28 3.22 -8.15
N LEU A 38 -6.27 4.02 -7.78
CA LEU A 38 -5.59 4.91 -8.74
C LEU A 38 -4.94 4.14 -9.87
N ILE A 39 -4.24 3.05 -9.55
CA ILE A 39 -3.55 2.27 -10.58
C ILE A 39 -4.56 1.60 -11.52
N ASN A 40 -5.69 1.12 -11.01
CA ASN A 40 -6.76 0.58 -11.86
C ASN A 40 -7.32 1.66 -12.81
N MET A 41 -7.44 2.91 -12.35
CA MET A 41 -7.91 4.01 -13.21
C MET A 41 -6.87 4.44 -14.26
N MET A 42 -5.57 4.32 -13.98
CA MET A 42 -4.51 4.73 -14.91
C MET A 42 -4.12 3.63 -15.90
N SER A 43 -4.26 2.36 -15.50
CA SER A 43 -3.85 1.22 -16.31
C SER A 43 -5.02 0.69 -17.14
N LYS A 44 -4.70 0.15 -18.33
CA LYS A 44 -5.69 -0.51 -19.19
C LYS A 44 -6.19 -1.84 -18.63
N THR A 45 -5.59 -2.34 -17.55
CA THR A 45 -5.83 -3.68 -17.01
C THR A 45 -5.74 -3.72 -15.50
N ALA A 46 -6.74 -4.32 -14.86
CA ALA A 46 -6.83 -4.45 -13.40
C ALA A 46 -5.78 -5.40 -12.77
N TRP A 47 -4.98 -6.12 -13.56
CA TRP A 47 -4.07 -7.13 -13.03
C TRP A 47 -3.02 -6.57 -12.06
N PHE A 48 -2.46 -5.39 -12.36
CA PHE A 48 -1.50 -4.75 -11.47
C PHE A 48 -2.15 -4.26 -10.17
N SER A 49 -3.36 -3.65 -10.24
CA SER A 49 -4.09 -3.25 -9.04
C SER A 49 -4.40 -4.45 -8.14
N PHE A 50 -4.72 -5.63 -8.70
CA PHE A 50 -4.94 -6.83 -7.90
C PHE A 50 -3.67 -7.33 -7.20
N ILE A 51 -2.53 -7.37 -7.90
CA ILE A 51 -1.24 -7.77 -7.29
C ILE A 51 -0.88 -6.85 -6.12
N VAL A 52 -1.05 -5.54 -6.30
CA VAL A 52 -0.79 -4.54 -5.25
C VAL A 52 -1.67 -4.79 -4.02
N VAL A 53 -2.97 -5.05 -4.21
CA VAL A 53 -3.89 -5.36 -3.10
C VAL A 53 -3.45 -6.63 -2.35
N ILE A 54 -3.15 -7.72 -3.06
CA ILE A 54 -2.82 -9.01 -2.45
C ILE A 54 -1.52 -8.91 -1.65
N VAL A 55 -0.46 -8.37 -2.24
CA VAL A 55 0.87 -8.34 -1.62
C VAL A 55 0.90 -7.39 -0.43
N LEU A 56 0.32 -6.19 -0.55
CA LEU A 56 0.35 -5.20 0.52
C LEU A 56 -0.58 -5.56 1.68
N LEU A 57 -1.83 -5.98 1.42
CA LEU A 57 -2.72 -6.40 2.50
C LEU A 57 -2.19 -7.66 3.21
N GLY A 58 -1.66 -8.62 2.45
CA GLY A 58 -1.06 -9.84 3.02
C GLY A 58 0.11 -9.53 3.96
N GLY A 59 1.07 -8.71 3.52
CA GLY A 59 2.22 -8.31 4.36
C GLY A 59 1.83 -7.48 5.58
N MET A 60 0.84 -6.61 5.42
CA MET A 60 0.35 -5.77 6.52
C MET A 60 -0.36 -6.55 7.62
N LEU A 61 -1.11 -7.61 7.29
CA LEU A 61 -1.75 -8.46 8.29
C LEU A 61 -0.72 -9.18 9.17
N VAL A 62 0.40 -9.64 8.60
CA VAL A 62 1.48 -10.28 9.37
C VAL A 62 2.11 -9.29 10.35
N LEU A 63 2.40 -8.07 9.91
CA LEU A 63 2.92 -7.00 10.79
C LEU A 63 1.91 -6.64 11.89
N PHE A 64 0.61 -6.63 11.58
CA PHE A 64 -0.43 -6.34 12.56
C PHE A 64 -0.48 -7.39 13.67
N ILE A 65 -0.43 -8.68 13.33
CA ILE A 65 -0.42 -9.77 14.31
C ILE A 65 0.84 -9.68 15.19
N TYR A 66 2.01 -9.40 14.59
CA TYR A 66 3.25 -9.24 15.33
C TYR A 66 3.16 -8.08 16.34
N MET A 67 2.73 -6.90 15.92
CA MET A 67 2.60 -5.73 16.80
C MET A 67 1.54 -5.94 17.89
N ALA A 68 0.40 -6.57 17.56
CA ALA A 68 -0.63 -6.90 18.55
C ALA A 68 -0.15 -7.92 19.59
N SER A 69 0.79 -8.80 19.23
CA SER A 69 1.37 -9.78 20.16
C SER A 69 2.41 -9.17 21.12
N ILE A 70 2.99 -8.02 20.78
CA ILE A 70 4.08 -7.38 21.54
C ILE A 70 3.59 -6.16 22.34
N ALA A 71 2.62 -5.41 21.82
CA ALA A 71 2.12 -4.23 22.50
C ALA A 71 1.14 -4.61 23.63
N SER A 72 1.34 -4.05 24.82
CA SER A 72 0.29 -3.94 25.84
C SER A 72 -0.92 -3.24 25.23
N ASN A 73 -2.11 -3.71 25.57
CA ASN A 73 -3.40 -3.24 25.04
C ASN A 73 -3.74 -1.83 25.57
N GLU A 74 -2.89 -0.84 25.27
CA GLU A 74 -3.04 0.53 25.74
C GLU A 74 -4.28 1.17 25.15
N LYS A 75 -5.02 1.90 25.99
CA LYS A 75 -6.25 2.58 25.56
C LYS A 75 -5.90 3.61 24.48
N PHE A 76 -6.57 3.49 23.34
CA PHE A 76 -6.42 4.41 22.21
C PHE A 76 -6.72 5.86 22.64
N LYS A 77 -5.70 6.74 22.62
CA LYS A 77 -5.84 8.18 22.85
C LYS A 77 -5.71 8.92 21.53
N MET A 78 -6.81 9.46 21.03
CA MET A 78 -6.79 10.29 19.82
C MET A 78 -6.29 11.70 20.15
N SER A 79 -5.28 12.19 19.41
CA SER A 79 -4.79 13.57 19.57
C SER A 79 -5.69 14.55 18.83
N THR A 80 -6.48 15.34 19.55
CA THR A 80 -7.31 16.41 18.98
C THR A 80 -6.51 17.64 18.53
N LYS A 81 -5.24 17.74 18.91
CA LYS A 81 -4.35 18.88 18.60
C LYS A 81 -4.16 19.14 17.11
N MET A 82 -4.30 18.12 16.27
CA MET A 82 -4.11 18.24 14.81
C MET A 82 -5.40 18.58 14.04
N MET A 83 -6.56 18.66 14.70
CA MET A 83 -7.83 19.00 14.04
C MET A 83 -7.80 20.33 13.25
N PRO A 84 -7.26 21.46 13.76
CA PRO A 84 -7.27 22.71 13.00
C PRO A 84 -6.33 22.69 11.79
N LEU A 85 -5.24 21.93 11.83
CA LEU A 85 -4.38 21.75 10.66
C LEU A 85 -5.13 20.99 9.55
N MET A 86 -5.89 19.96 9.93
CA MET A 86 -6.67 19.15 9.00
C MET A 86 -7.77 19.95 8.31
N THR A 87 -8.46 20.84 9.04
CA THR A 87 -9.52 21.67 8.44
C THR A 87 -8.95 22.66 7.43
N ILE A 88 -7.82 23.31 7.73
CA ILE A 88 -7.14 24.24 6.80
C ILE A 88 -6.73 23.49 5.53
N LEU A 89 -6.15 22.30 5.66
CA LEU A 89 -5.75 21.47 4.52
C LEU A 89 -6.96 21.10 3.65
N MET A 90 -8.10 20.71 4.26
CA MET A 90 -9.31 20.42 3.49
C MET A 90 -9.82 21.63 2.71
N ILE A 91 -9.76 22.83 3.30
CA ILE A 91 -10.17 24.08 2.63
C ILE A 91 -9.27 24.38 1.44
N ILE A 92 -7.94 24.30 1.61
CA ILE A 92 -6.98 24.52 0.52
C ILE A 92 -7.23 23.53 -0.63
N MET A 93 -7.45 22.26 -0.31
CA MET A 93 -7.70 21.23 -1.33
C MET A 93 -9.04 21.44 -2.04
N ALA A 94 -10.08 21.91 -1.35
CA ALA A 94 -11.35 22.26 -1.96
C ALA A 94 -11.20 23.43 -2.96
N LEU A 95 -10.39 24.44 -2.63
CA LEU A 95 -10.11 25.57 -3.54
C LEU A 95 -9.37 25.11 -4.81
N ILE A 96 -8.40 24.21 -4.68
CA ILE A 96 -7.67 23.62 -5.82
C ILE A 96 -8.63 22.84 -6.74
N MET A 97 -9.63 22.16 -6.18
CA MET A 97 -10.61 21.41 -6.97
C MET A 97 -11.47 22.32 -7.85
N ILE A 98 -11.95 23.44 -7.29
CA ILE A 98 -12.73 24.43 -8.04
C ILE A 98 -11.91 24.98 -9.21
N TYR A 99 -10.63 25.31 -8.97
CA TYR A 99 -9.76 25.87 -10.01
C TYR A 99 -9.39 24.88 -11.13
N THR A 100 -9.37 23.58 -10.84
CA THR A 100 -8.88 22.58 -11.80
C THR A 100 -9.99 21.91 -12.61
N GLN A 101 -11.26 22.16 -12.32
CA GLN A 101 -12.39 21.54 -13.04
C GLN A 101 -12.36 21.79 -14.55
N GLU A 102 -11.73 22.88 -15.00
CA GLU A 102 -11.65 23.24 -16.43
C GLU A 102 -10.60 22.47 -17.23
N MET A 103 -9.70 21.72 -16.59
CA MET A 103 -8.61 20.99 -17.25
C MET A 103 -8.87 19.48 -17.39
N GLU A 104 -10.03 19.09 -17.87
CA GLU A 104 -10.26 17.71 -18.33
C GLU A 104 -9.86 17.59 -19.81
N MET A 105 -8.59 17.27 -20.05
CA MET A 105 -8.19 16.82 -21.39
C MET A 105 -8.83 15.46 -21.67
N PRO A 106 -9.51 15.28 -22.82
CA PRO A 106 -10.06 13.99 -23.19
C PRO A 106 -8.91 13.00 -23.37
N LEU A 107 -8.92 11.95 -22.55
CA LEU A 107 -8.03 10.80 -22.73
C LEU A 107 -8.37 10.18 -24.08
N LYS A 108 -7.51 10.40 -25.08
CA LYS A 108 -7.61 9.70 -26.36
C LYS A 108 -7.40 8.22 -26.12
N GLU A 109 -8.49 7.47 -26.12
CA GLU A 109 -8.47 6.01 -26.07
C GLU A 109 -7.91 5.46 -27.39
N ASN A 110 -6.61 5.16 -27.41
CA ASN A 110 -6.05 4.28 -28.43
C ASN A 110 -6.49 2.84 -28.14
N ASN A 111 -7.67 2.48 -28.68
CA ASN A 111 -8.22 1.14 -28.71
C ASN A 111 -7.39 0.24 -29.63
N THR A 112 -6.36 -0.37 -29.07
CA THR A 112 -5.69 -1.51 -29.68
C THR A 112 -6.24 -2.77 -29.01
N TYR A 113 -6.96 -3.59 -29.80
CA TYR A 113 -7.64 -4.83 -29.41
C TYR A 113 -6.68 -6.00 -29.10
N ILE A 114 -5.56 -5.73 -28.44
CA ILE A 114 -4.69 -6.79 -27.93
C ILE A 114 -4.94 -6.84 -26.43
N SER A 115 -5.30 -8.03 -25.91
CA SER A 115 -5.46 -8.26 -24.47
C SER A 115 -4.18 -7.81 -23.75
N PRO A 116 -4.18 -6.69 -23.00
CA PRO A 116 -2.93 -6.09 -22.54
C PRO A 116 -2.24 -6.97 -21.50
N ASN A 117 -3.00 -7.82 -20.80
CA ASN A 117 -2.52 -8.78 -19.80
C ASN A 117 -1.52 -9.79 -20.39
N LEU A 118 -1.86 -10.43 -21.51
CA LEU A 118 -1.05 -11.47 -22.14
C LEU A 118 0.25 -10.90 -22.72
N LEU A 119 0.18 -9.71 -23.32
CA LEU A 119 1.36 -9.00 -23.82
C LEU A 119 2.29 -8.57 -22.67
N MET A 120 1.74 -8.19 -21.53
CA MET A 120 2.53 -7.81 -20.34
C MET A 120 3.23 -9.01 -19.70
N LEU A 121 2.53 -10.13 -19.51
CA LEU A 121 3.12 -11.38 -19.02
C LEU A 121 4.25 -11.87 -19.93
N ASN A 122 4.02 -11.88 -21.25
CA ASN A 122 5.03 -12.30 -22.22
C ASN A 122 6.25 -11.38 -22.24
N LYS A 123 6.09 -10.08 -21.92
CA LYS A 123 7.22 -9.15 -21.78
C LYS A 123 8.07 -9.43 -20.54
N MET A 124 7.50 -9.95 -19.45
CA MET A 124 8.26 -10.27 -18.23
C MET A 124 9.21 -11.46 -18.44
N PHE A 125 8.76 -12.49 -19.15
CA PHE A 125 9.56 -13.69 -19.43
C PHE A 125 10.30 -13.65 -20.77
N ASN A 126 10.36 -12.49 -21.42
CA ASN A 126 11.10 -12.38 -22.67
C ASN A 126 12.62 -12.47 -22.43
N THR A 127 13.36 -12.89 -23.46
CA THR A 127 14.82 -13.13 -23.42
C THR A 127 15.64 -11.94 -22.92
N LYS A 128 15.16 -10.70 -23.11
CA LYS A 128 15.81 -9.48 -22.60
C LYS A 128 15.60 -9.26 -21.09
N ASN A 129 14.45 -9.67 -20.56
CA ASN A 129 14.06 -9.46 -19.17
C ASN A 129 14.31 -10.68 -18.28
N SER A 130 14.61 -11.85 -18.87
CA SER A 130 14.83 -13.10 -18.13
C SER A 130 15.95 -13.03 -17.09
N MET A 131 16.96 -12.18 -17.29
CA MET A 131 18.02 -11.97 -16.29
C MET A 131 17.48 -11.32 -15.02
N ILE A 132 16.54 -10.38 -15.15
CA ILE A 132 15.92 -9.71 -14.00
C ILE A 132 15.03 -10.72 -13.24
N THR A 133 14.30 -11.58 -13.95
CA THR A 133 13.46 -12.60 -13.30
C THR A 133 14.30 -13.64 -12.57
N LEU A 134 15.43 -14.09 -13.16
CA LEU A 134 16.38 -14.98 -12.50
C LEU A 134 16.96 -14.37 -11.21
N MET A 135 17.37 -13.10 -11.25
CA MET A 135 17.87 -12.39 -10.07
C MET A 135 16.83 -12.34 -8.94
N LEU A 136 15.56 -12.05 -9.23
CA LEU A 136 14.49 -12.01 -8.23
C LEU A 136 14.23 -13.38 -7.59
N MET A 137 14.29 -14.47 -8.37
CA MET A 137 14.14 -15.83 -7.83
C MET A 137 15.26 -16.18 -6.86
N ILE A 138 16.52 -15.89 -7.23
CA ILE A 138 17.67 -16.13 -6.35
C ILE A 138 17.57 -15.26 -5.09
N TYR A 139 17.13 -14.01 -5.21
CA TYR A 139 16.91 -13.13 -4.07
C TYR A 139 15.87 -13.69 -3.09
N LEU A 140 14.69 -14.10 -3.58
CA LEU A 140 13.66 -14.69 -2.72
C LEU A 140 14.15 -15.97 -2.03
N MET A 141 14.86 -16.84 -2.75
CA MET A 141 15.46 -18.04 -2.17
C MET A 141 16.48 -17.70 -1.07
N TYR A 142 17.36 -16.72 -1.32
CA TYR A 142 18.34 -16.27 -0.34
C TYR A 142 17.66 -15.71 0.91
N THR A 143 16.61 -14.89 0.77
CA THR A 143 15.89 -14.35 1.93
C THR A 143 15.27 -15.43 2.81
N MET A 144 14.72 -16.51 2.23
CA MET A 144 14.19 -17.64 3.01
C MET A 144 15.28 -18.36 3.82
N ILE A 145 16.46 -18.60 3.21
CA ILE A 145 17.60 -19.21 3.91
C ILE A 145 18.09 -18.29 5.03
N ALA A 146 18.21 -16.99 4.75
CA ALA A 146 18.64 -16.00 5.73
C ALA A 146 17.66 -15.91 6.92
N ILE A 147 16.35 -15.85 6.66
CA ILE A 147 15.32 -15.81 7.72
C ILE A 147 15.38 -17.07 8.57
N ASN A 148 15.51 -18.26 7.96
CA ASN A 148 15.63 -19.52 8.71
C ASN A 148 16.86 -19.54 9.62
N ASN A 149 17.97 -18.93 9.19
CA ASN A 149 19.18 -18.83 10.02
C ASN A 149 19.04 -17.79 11.16
N ILE A 150 18.25 -16.73 10.97
CA ILE A 150 18.01 -15.68 11.98
C ILE A 150 17.04 -16.15 13.06
N VAL A 151 16.01 -16.91 12.68
CA VAL A 151 15.03 -17.48 13.62
C VAL A 151 15.70 -18.62 14.39
N LYS A 152 16.51 -18.27 15.40
CA LYS A 152 17.02 -19.21 16.39
C LYS A 152 15.84 -19.71 17.21
N ILE A 153 15.42 -20.95 16.97
CA ILE A 153 14.40 -21.66 17.76
C ILE A 153 15.01 -21.99 19.13
N ASN A 154 15.22 -21.00 20.00
CA ASN A 154 15.84 -21.23 21.31
C ASN A 154 15.23 -20.48 22.49
N GLU A 155 14.03 -19.93 22.35
CA GLU A 155 13.27 -19.48 23.53
C GLU A 155 11.89 -20.13 23.52
N GLY A 156 11.62 -20.87 24.61
CA GLY A 156 10.35 -21.54 24.86
C GLY A 156 9.16 -20.58 24.82
N PRO A 157 7.93 -21.10 24.88
CA PRO A 157 6.72 -20.32 24.63
C PRO A 157 6.66 -19.04 25.49
N LEU A 158 6.45 -17.90 24.82
CA LEU A 158 6.32 -16.54 25.39
C LEU A 158 5.17 -16.37 26.42
N ARG A 159 4.41 -17.43 26.72
CA ARG A 159 3.37 -17.41 27.74
C ARG A 159 3.45 -18.65 28.62
N LYS A 160 3.77 -18.45 29.90
CA LYS A 160 3.50 -19.48 30.91
C LYS A 160 2.00 -19.73 30.94
N LYS A 161 1.61 -21.01 30.86
CA LYS A 161 0.25 -21.46 31.19
C LYS A 161 -0.02 -21.08 32.65
N ASN A 162 -1.08 -20.30 32.87
CA ASN A 162 -1.79 -20.32 34.15
C ASN A 162 -2.69 -21.55 34.18
#